data_AF-A0A5C6M533-F1
#
_entry.id   AF-A0A5C6M533-F1
#
_cell.length_a   1.000
_cell.length_b   1.000
_cell.length_c   1.000
_cell.angle_alpha   90.00
_cell.angle_beta   90.00
_cell.angle_gamma   90.00
#
_symmetry.space_group_name_H-M   'P 1'
#
loop_
_entity.id
_entity.type
_entity.pdbx_description
1 polymer ?
#
loop_
_entity_poly.entity_id
_entity_poly.type
_entity_poly.pdbx_seq_one_letter_code
_entity_poly.pdbx_strand_id
1 'polypeptide(L)'
;MGLSSALLVAFFHDRRGPVVNGLRVWSIYRLADAAFLIGAMSLHHLSGSGDFSGLAGQGVWPEGRVDIPQQSVLLVGCLFLFAAAGKSALVPFSGWLPRAMEGPTPSSAVFYGALSVHLGAFLLLRISPLLDRSPVLSGLVVLLGAVTCVFAAMAARVQSDIKSSLAFASLIQVSIIVVEIGLGFRYLPLVHIIGHACLRTLQLVRAPSLLKDYNSMINALGGVAERRSALEQSRYQRMYRFAMNRGNLDSILDEFVVRPFTAALLWSDRLERRWTNWLSGENK
;
A
#
# COMPACT_ATOMS: atom_id res chain seq x y z
N MET A 1 5.56 -12.01 4.55
CA MET A 1 5.03 -11.25 3.39
C MET A 1 5.97 -10.14 2.91
N GLY A 2 6.38 -9.17 3.73
CA GLY A 2 7.22 -8.06 3.26
C GLY A 2 8.56 -8.46 2.66
N LEU A 3 9.25 -9.43 3.27
CA LEU A 3 10.57 -9.88 2.79
C LEU A 3 10.43 -10.62 1.47
N SER A 4 9.52 -11.59 1.42
CA SER A 4 9.23 -12.36 0.20
C SER A 4 8.79 -11.45 -0.95
N SER A 5 7.95 -10.45 -0.67
CA SER A 5 7.54 -9.43 -1.65
C SER A 5 8.75 -8.66 -2.18
N ALA A 6 9.61 -8.13 -1.31
CA ALA A 6 10.80 -7.39 -1.73
C ALA A 6 11.76 -8.24 -2.58
N LEU A 7 12.00 -9.50 -2.19
CA LEU A 7 12.84 -10.43 -2.95
C LEU A 7 12.25 -10.75 -4.33
N LEU A 8 10.93 -10.93 -4.43
CA LEU A 8 10.25 -11.20 -5.70
C LEU A 8 10.21 -9.98 -6.62
N VAL A 9 10.11 -8.77 -6.07
CA VAL A 9 10.27 -7.52 -6.85
C VAL A 9 11.70 -7.43 -7.39
N ALA A 10 12.69 -7.75 -6.56
CA ALA A 10 14.10 -7.74 -6.93
C ALA A 10 14.57 -9.00 -7.68
N PHE A 11 13.67 -9.86 -8.16
CA PHE A 11 14.01 -11.13 -8.81
C PHE A 11 15.01 -10.95 -9.97
N PHE A 12 14.77 -9.95 -10.82
CA PHE A 12 15.66 -9.56 -11.92
C PHE A 12 16.80 -8.63 -11.42
N HIS A 13 17.57 -9.13 -10.46
CA HIS A 13 18.60 -8.38 -9.73
C HIS A 13 19.76 -7.88 -10.58
N ASP A 14 19.99 -8.45 -11.77
CA ASP A 14 20.96 -7.94 -12.75
C ASP A 14 20.66 -6.49 -13.19
N ARG A 15 19.40 -6.06 -13.07
CA ARG A 15 18.97 -4.69 -13.38
C ARG A 15 18.84 -3.88 -12.09
N ARG A 16 19.40 -2.67 -12.10
CA ARG A 16 19.37 -1.76 -10.95
C ARG A 16 17.93 -1.35 -10.54
N GLY A 17 17.02 -1.21 -11.51
CA GLY A 17 15.62 -0.80 -11.27
C GLY A 17 14.89 -1.71 -10.27
N PRO A 18 14.76 -3.03 -10.56
CA PRO A 18 14.11 -4.00 -9.67
C PRO A 18 14.66 -4.01 -8.25
N VAL A 19 15.98 -3.88 -8.09
CA VAL A 19 16.62 -3.85 -6.77
C VAL A 19 16.23 -2.60 -5.98
N VAL A 20 16.29 -1.42 -6.61
CA VAL A 20 15.90 -0.15 -5.97
C VAL A 20 14.42 -0.16 -5.60
N ASN A 21 13.56 -0.67 -6.49
CA ASN A 21 12.13 -0.76 -6.23
C ASN A 21 11.80 -1.79 -5.14
N GLY A 22 12.49 -2.94 -5.10
CA GLY A 22 12.35 -3.93 -4.04
C GLY A 22 12.73 -3.37 -2.67
N LEU A 23 13.85 -2.63 -2.60
CA LEU A 23 14.27 -1.95 -1.38
C LEU A 23 13.22 -0.91 -0.92
N ARG A 24 12.66 -0.13 -1.84
CA ARG A 24 11.62 0.85 -1.52
C ARG A 24 10.36 0.21 -0.96
N VAL A 25 9.90 -0.89 -1.57
CA VAL A 25 8.76 -1.68 -1.08
C VAL A 25 9.06 -2.21 0.33
N TRP A 26 10.25 -2.77 0.55
CA TRP A 26 10.69 -3.24 1.86
C TRP A 26 10.66 -2.14 2.92
N SER A 27 11.22 -0.96 2.64
CA SER A 27 11.26 0.17 3.57
C SER A 27 9.86 0.61 4.00
N ILE A 28 8.93 0.74 3.05
CA ILE A 28 7.54 1.10 3.35
C ILE A 28 6.87 0.02 4.21
N TYR A 29 7.12 -1.26 3.92
CA TYR A 29 6.56 -2.36 4.70
C TYR A 29 7.10 -2.36 6.12
N ARG A 30 8.39 -2.08 6.33
CA ARG A 30 9.01 -1.98 7.66
C ARG A 30 8.44 -0.81 8.46
N LEU A 31 8.22 0.34 7.82
CA LEU A 31 7.58 1.48 8.47
C LEU A 31 6.15 1.15 8.90
N ALA A 32 5.38 0.47 8.03
CA ALA A 32 4.04 0.00 8.35
C ALA A 32 4.05 -1.06 9.48
N ASP A 33 5.02 -1.98 9.46
CA ASP A 33 5.19 -3.01 10.51
C ASP A 33 5.54 -2.37 11.86
N ALA A 34 6.37 -1.32 11.89
CA ALA A 34 6.68 -0.60 13.12
C ALA A 34 5.42 0.04 13.73
N ALA A 35 4.61 0.73 12.92
CA ALA A 35 3.34 1.31 13.38
C ALA A 35 2.36 0.23 13.86
N PHE A 36 2.27 -0.89 13.14
CA PHE A 36 1.46 -2.04 13.56
C PHE A 36 1.90 -2.59 14.92
N LEU A 37 3.21 -2.78 15.11
CA LEU A 37 3.77 -3.30 16.37
C LEU A 37 3.53 -2.33 17.52
N ILE A 38 3.76 -1.03 17.33
CA ILE A 38 3.48 -0.02 18.36
C ILE A 38 1.99 0.00 18.70
N GLY A 39 1.11 -0.09 17.70
CA GLY A 39 -0.34 -0.18 17.90
C GLY A 39 -0.74 -1.43 18.69
N ALA A 40 -0.21 -2.59 18.31
CA ALA A 40 -0.46 -3.86 18.98
C ALA A 40 0.06 -3.87 20.42
N MET A 41 1.28 -3.36 20.66
CA MET A 41 1.85 -3.24 22.01
C MET A 41 1.05 -2.27 22.89
N SER A 42 0.65 -1.13 22.34
CA SER A 42 -0.18 -0.14 23.06
C SER A 42 -1.53 -0.74 23.43
N LEU A 43 -2.15 -1.47 22.51
CA LEU A 43 -3.43 -2.13 22.76
C LEU A 43 -3.30 -3.25 23.80
N HIS A 44 -2.24 -4.05 23.72
CA HIS A 44 -1.93 -5.07 24.72
C HIS A 44 -1.74 -4.48 26.13
N HIS A 45 -1.01 -3.37 26.25
CA HIS A 45 -0.82 -2.68 27.52
C HIS A 45 -2.14 -2.13 28.11
N LEU A 46 -3.08 -1.75 27.26
CA LEU A 46 -4.37 -1.19 27.70
C LEU A 46 -5.42 -2.26 28.02
N SER A 47 -5.49 -3.33 27.22
CA SER A 47 -6.51 -4.38 27.39
C SER A 47 -6.02 -5.55 28.25
N GLY A 48 -4.71 -5.69 28.46
CA GLY A 48 -4.09 -6.82 29.16
C GLY A 48 -4.07 -8.14 28.36
N SER A 49 -4.57 -8.14 27.13
CA SER A 49 -4.73 -9.34 26.29
C SER A 49 -3.92 -9.25 24.99
N GLY A 50 -3.25 -10.34 24.58
CA GLY A 50 -2.52 -10.39 23.31
C GLY A 50 -3.29 -11.02 22.13
N ASP A 51 -4.48 -11.57 22.40
CA ASP A 51 -5.27 -12.29 21.39
C ASP A 51 -6.35 -11.40 20.74
N PHE A 52 -6.78 -11.78 19.54
CA PHE A 52 -7.89 -11.15 18.81
C PHE A 52 -9.20 -11.17 19.59
N SER A 53 -9.42 -12.18 20.42
CA SER A 53 -10.57 -12.23 21.34
C SER A 53 -10.56 -11.05 22.31
N GLY A 54 -9.41 -10.71 22.89
CA GLY A 54 -9.30 -9.55 23.76
C GLY A 54 -9.18 -8.20 23.02
N LEU A 55 -8.71 -8.21 21.76
CA LEU A 55 -8.74 -7.03 20.87
C LEU A 55 -10.14 -6.62 20.43
N ALA A 56 -11.03 -7.59 20.20
CA ALA A 56 -12.44 -7.35 19.95
C ALA A 56 -13.20 -7.03 21.25
N GLY A 57 -12.56 -7.23 22.41
CA GLY A 57 -13.15 -7.13 23.73
C GLY A 57 -14.20 -8.20 23.99
N GLN A 58 -15.15 -7.96 24.90
CA GLN A 58 -16.15 -8.98 25.24
C GLN A 58 -17.10 -9.17 24.04
N GLY A 59 -16.97 -10.30 23.34
CA GLY A 59 -17.86 -10.70 22.24
C GLY A 59 -17.14 -11.36 21.06
N VAL A 60 -17.92 -11.90 20.12
CA VAL A 60 -17.42 -12.50 18.89
C VAL A 60 -17.36 -11.43 17.81
N TRP A 61 -16.27 -11.36 17.04
CA TRP A 61 -16.21 -10.49 15.86
C TRP A 61 -17.38 -10.79 14.91
N PRO A 62 -18.12 -9.79 14.40
CA PRO A 62 -17.80 -8.35 14.42
C PRO A 62 -18.40 -7.54 15.57
N GLU A 63 -19.20 -8.15 16.47
CA GLU A 63 -20.00 -7.43 17.48
C GLU A 63 -19.26 -7.19 18.82
N GLY A 64 -18.00 -7.59 18.92
CA GLY A 64 -17.18 -7.36 20.11
C GLY A 64 -17.08 -5.88 20.48
N ARG A 65 -16.99 -5.59 21.78
CA ARG A 65 -16.80 -4.23 22.31
C ARG A 65 -15.46 -4.09 23.03
N VAL A 66 -14.58 -3.25 22.48
CA VAL A 66 -13.24 -3.00 23.03
C VAL A 66 -13.30 -2.09 24.25
N ASP A 67 -12.93 -2.60 25.42
CA ASP A 67 -12.96 -1.81 26.66
C ASP A 67 -11.61 -1.13 26.96
N ILE A 68 -11.31 -0.07 26.19
CA ILE A 68 -10.13 0.78 26.41
C ILE A 68 -10.56 2.25 26.55
N PRO A 69 -9.73 3.10 27.20
CA PRO A 69 -10.03 4.52 27.35
C PRO A 69 -10.25 5.21 25.99
N GLN A 70 -11.28 6.06 25.90
CA GLN A 70 -11.67 6.71 24.63
C GLN A 70 -10.53 7.54 24.02
N GLN A 71 -9.69 8.16 24.85
CA GLN A 71 -8.51 8.93 24.41
C GLN A 71 -7.48 8.03 23.71
N SER A 72 -7.34 6.79 24.13
CA SER A 72 -6.39 5.82 23.58
C SER A 72 -6.90 5.17 22.30
N VAL A 73 -8.23 5.04 22.12
CA VAL A 73 -8.85 4.46 20.91
C VAL A 73 -8.35 5.17 19.65
N LEU A 74 -8.37 6.50 19.64
CA LEU A 74 -7.97 7.28 18.47
C LEU A 74 -6.49 7.08 18.15
N LEU A 75 -5.61 7.16 19.15
CA LEU A 75 -4.16 7.01 18.96
C LEU A 75 -3.80 5.61 18.45
N VAL A 76 -4.32 4.56 19.09
CA VAL A 76 -4.09 3.17 18.67
C VAL A 76 -4.70 2.91 17.30
N GLY A 77 -5.91 3.42 17.05
CA GLY A 77 -6.56 3.34 15.75
C GLY A 77 -5.77 4.02 14.64
N CYS A 78 -5.21 5.20 14.89
CA CYS A 78 -4.36 5.91 13.92
C CYS A 78 -3.07 5.15 13.60
N LEU A 79 -2.46 4.47 14.58
CA LEU A 79 -1.29 3.60 14.34
C LEU A 79 -1.65 2.44 13.40
N PHE A 80 -2.79 1.78 13.61
CA PHE A 80 -3.25 0.74 12.71
C PHE A 80 -3.70 1.27 11.34
N LEU A 81 -4.31 2.47 11.29
CA LEU A 81 -4.64 3.13 10.03
C LEU A 81 -3.38 3.43 9.21
N PHE A 82 -2.32 3.91 9.85
CA PHE A 82 -1.04 4.14 9.20
C PHE A 82 -0.41 2.82 8.71
N ALA A 83 -0.45 1.77 9.52
CA ALA A 83 0.00 0.44 9.11
C ALA A 83 -0.79 -0.09 7.91
N ALA A 84 -2.12 0.05 7.93
CA ALA A 84 -3.00 -0.33 6.84
C ALA A 84 -2.70 0.48 5.57
N ALA A 85 -2.47 1.78 5.70
CA ALA A 85 -2.12 2.66 4.59
C ALA A 85 -0.84 2.20 3.88
N GLY A 86 0.22 1.89 4.65
CA GLY A 86 1.47 1.37 4.09
C GLY A 86 1.29 0.00 3.41
N LYS A 87 0.61 -0.94 4.08
CA LYS A 87 0.41 -2.32 3.57
C LYS A 87 -0.49 -2.42 2.34
N SER A 88 -1.48 -1.53 2.24
CA SER A 88 -2.46 -1.50 1.13
C SER A 88 -2.18 -0.45 0.07
N ALA A 89 -1.01 0.20 0.12
CA ALA A 89 -0.61 1.25 -0.81
C ALA A 89 -1.60 2.43 -0.86
N LEU A 90 -2.26 2.76 0.26
CA LEU A 90 -3.08 3.95 0.33
C LEU A 90 -2.21 5.20 0.30
N VAL A 91 -2.76 6.34 -0.13
CA VAL A 91 -2.02 7.61 -0.13
C VAL A 91 -1.52 7.90 1.30
N PRO A 92 -0.24 8.31 1.49
CA PRO A 92 0.75 8.69 0.47
C PRO A 92 1.59 7.54 -0.12
N PHE A 93 1.44 6.31 0.37
CA PHE A 93 2.28 5.15 0.02
C PHE A 93 1.93 4.48 -1.32
N SER A 94 1.02 5.04 -2.12
CA SER A 94 0.53 4.44 -3.36
C SER A 94 1.59 4.12 -4.41
N GLY A 95 2.75 4.78 -4.36
CA GLY A 95 3.81 4.61 -5.35
C GLY A 95 4.53 3.26 -5.31
N TRP A 96 4.46 2.51 -4.21
CA TRP A 96 5.17 1.22 -4.12
C TRP A 96 4.48 0.12 -4.93
N LEU A 97 3.15 0.15 -5.06
CA LEU A 97 2.38 -0.92 -5.69
C LEU A 97 2.68 -1.05 -7.20
N PRO A 98 2.68 0.03 -8.01
CA PRO A 98 3.09 -0.06 -9.41
C PRO A 98 4.56 -0.45 -9.57
N ARG A 99 5.45 0.01 -8.67
CA ARG A 99 6.89 -0.36 -8.70
C ARG A 99 7.10 -1.84 -8.44
N ALA A 100 6.25 -2.45 -7.60
CA ALA A 100 6.31 -3.86 -7.30
C ALA A 100 5.96 -4.75 -8.51
N MET A 101 5.38 -4.19 -9.58
CA MET A 101 5.05 -4.89 -10.81
C MET A 101 6.24 -5.24 -11.70
N GLU A 102 7.45 -4.77 -11.34
CA GLU A 102 8.69 -5.16 -12.01
C GLU A 102 9.05 -6.64 -11.78
N GLY A 103 8.49 -7.25 -10.73
CA GLY A 103 8.65 -8.67 -10.48
C GLY A 103 7.98 -9.57 -11.54
N PRO A 104 8.25 -10.88 -11.50
CA PRO A 104 7.61 -11.85 -12.40
C PRO A 104 6.08 -11.77 -12.32
N THR A 105 5.41 -11.86 -13.46
CA THR A 105 3.95 -11.70 -13.53
C THR A 105 3.18 -12.67 -12.60
N PRO A 106 3.54 -13.96 -12.47
CA PRO A 106 2.89 -14.86 -11.51
C PRO A 106 3.03 -14.40 -10.06
N SER A 107 4.22 -13.90 -9.68
CA SER A 107 4.45 -13.36 -8.33
C SER A 107 3.60 -12.12 -8.06
N SER A 108 3.46 -11.25 -9.06
CA SER A 108 2.60 -10.06 -8.98
C SER A 108 1.13 -10.44 -8.83
N ALA A 109 0.67 -11.49 -9.53
CA ALA A 109 -0.69 -12.00 -9.41
C ALA A 109 -1.00 -12.49 -7.99
N VAL A 110 -0.11 -13.29 -7.39
CA VAL A 110 -0.31 -13.81 -6.03
C VAL A 110 -0.23 -12.70 -4.98
N PHE A 111 0.86 -11.93 -4.98
CA PHE A 111 1.08 -10.93 -3.92
C PHE A 111 0.21 -9.69 -4.10
N TYR A 112 0.07 -9.16 -5.31
CA TYR A 112 -0.58 -7.87 -5.52
C TYR A 112 -1.96 -7.99 -6.16
N GLY A 113 -2.29 -9.16 -6.72
CA GLY A 113 -3.64 -9.52 -7.13
C GLY A 113 -4.48 -10.06 -5.98
N ALA A 114 -3.92 -10.93 -5.12
CA ALA A 114 -4.72 -11.66 -4.13
C ALA A 114 -4.45 -11.35 -2.64
N LEU A 115 -3.19 -11.11 -2.24
CA LEU A 115 -2.82 -11.16 -0.82
C LEU A 115 -2.47 -9.80 -0.23
N SER A 116 -1.36 -9.24 -0.66
CA SER A 116 -0.66 -8.18 0.04
C SER A 116 -1.40 -6.86 0.04
N VAL A 117 -2.06 -6.50 -1.07
CA VAL A 117 -2.83 -5.25 -1.17
C VAL A 117 -4.06 -5.26 -0.26
N HIS A 118 -4.55 -6.43 0.12
CA HIS A 118 -5.71 -6.59 0.99
C HIS A 118 -5.36 -6.67 2.48
N LEU A 119 -4.08 -6.83 2.85
CA LEU A 119 -3.66 -6.98 4.26
C LEU A 119 -4.06 -5.78 5.12
N GLY A 120 -3.91 -4.55 4.61
CA GLY A 120 -4.30 -3.34 5.34
C GLY A 120 -5.81 -3.23 5.51
N ALA A 121 -6.59 -3.51 4.46
CA ALA A 121 -8.05 -3.55 4.55
C ALA A 121 -8.52 -4.65 5.52
N PHE A 122 -7.93 -5.84 5.48
CA PHE A 122 -8.25 -6.91 6.42
C PHE A 122 -7.90 -6.54 7.87
N LEU A 123 -6.77 -5.84 8.10
CA LEU A 123 -6.45 -5.30 9.42
C LEU A 123 -7.54 -4.33 9.91
N LEU A 124 -7.93 -3.35 9.10
CA LEU A 124 -8.99 -2.39 9.43
C LEU A 124 -10.31 -3.10 9.76
N LEU A 125 -10.64 -4.14 9.00
CA LEU A 125 -11.82 -4.95 9.24
C LEU A 125 -11.74 -5.72 10.57
N ARG A 126 -10.56 -6.22 10.96
CA ARG A 126 -10.38 -6.94 12.24
C ARG A 126 -10.42 -6.02 13.45
N ILE A 127 -9.93 -4.79 13.31
CA ILE A 127 -10.01 -3.76 14.38
C ILE A 127 -11.31 -2.95 14.32
N SER A 128 -12.30 -3.38 13.53
CA SER A 128 -13.54 -2.63 13.34
C SER A 128 -14.31 -2.31 14.64
N PRO A 129 -14.24 -3.11 15.73
CA PRO A 129 -14.69 -2.67 17.06
C PRO A 129 -14.06 -1.37 17.59
N LEU A 130 -12.81 -1.05 17.22
CA LEU A 130 -12.17 0.23 17.55
C LEU A 130 -12.74 1.38 16.70
N LEU A 131 -13.07 1.09 15.43
CA LEU A 131 -13.70 2.05 14.52
C LEU A 131 -15.08 2.47 15.04
N ASP A 132 -15.85 1.51 15.58
CA ASP A 132 -17.17 1.76 16.17
C ASP A 132 -17.13 2.68 17.40
N ARG A 133 -16.01 2.68 18.15
CA ARG A 133 -15.83 3.53 19.32
C ARG A 133 -15.39 4.96 18.99
N SER A 134 -14.94 5.22 17.77
CA SER A 134 -14.44 6.54 17.37
C SER A 134 -14.95 6.94 15.99
N PRO A 135 -16.01 7.77 15.91
CA PRO A 135 -16.50 8.26 14.63
C PRO A 135 -15.44 9.10 13.89
N VAL A 136 -14.54 9.76 14.62
CA VAL A 136 -13.41 10.48 14.04
C VAL A 136 -12.48 9.51 13.31
N LEU A 137 -12.12 8.39 13.94
CA LEU A 137 -11.27 7.38 13.32
C LEU A 137 -11.93 6.77 12.08
N SER A 138 -13.21 6.42 12.16
CA SER A 138 -13.99 5.93 11.02
C SER A 138 -14.04 6.95 9.88
N GLY A 139 -14.23 8.24 10.21
CA GLY A 139 -14.16 9.34 9.25
C GLY A 139 -12.79 9.46 8.57
N LEU A 140 -11.70 9.28 9.31
CA LEU A 140 -10.34 9.26 8.74
C LEU A 140 -10.13 8.07 7.79
N VAL A 141 -10.67 6.88 8.12
CA VAL A 141 -10.63 5.70 7.23
C VAL A 141 -11.36 5.97 5.93
N VAL A 142 -12.58 6.52 6.00
CA VAL A 142 -13.39 6.88 4.82
C VAL A 142 -12.68 7.94 3.99
N LEU A 143 -12.16 9.00 4.62
CA LEU A 143 -11.46 10.07 3.93
C LEU A 143 -10.22 9.54 3.20
N LEU A 144 -9.41 8.72 3.88
CA LEU A 144 -8.21 8.12 3.31
C LEU A 144 -8.53 7.24 2.10
N GLY A 145 -9.56 6.39 2.21
CA GLY A 145 -10.05 5.57 1.11
C GLY A 145 -10.56 6.41 -0.06
N ALA A 146 -11.39 7.43 0.19
CA ALA A 146 -11.93 8.29 -0.84
C ALA A 146 -10.84 9.07 -1.61
N VAL A 147 -9.90 9.68 -0.89
CA VAL A 147 -8.76 10.39 -1.49
C VAL A 147 -7.90 9.45 -2.32
N THR A 148 -7.60 8.26 -1.79
CA THR A 148 -6.82 7.24 -2.50
C THR A 148 -7.54 6.75 -3.76
N CYS A 149 -8.86 6.56 -3.70
CA CYS A 149 -9.67 6.12 -4.83
C CYS A 149 -9.61 7.14 -5.99
N VAL A 150 -9.84 8.42 -5.69
CA VAL A 150 -9.78 9.50 -6.68
C VAL A 150 -8.38 9.61 -7.27
N PHE A 151 -7.35 9.58 -6.42
CA PHE A 151 -5.95 9.59 -6.86
C PHE A 151 -5.64 8.41 -7.80
N ALA A 152 -6.01 7.20 -7.42
CA ALA A 152 -5.75 5.98 -8.19
C ALA A 152 -6.51 5.98 -9.52
N ALA A 153 -7.74 6.50 -9.55
CA ALA A 153 -8.52 6.64 -10.77
C ALA A 153 -7.89 7.61 -11.78
N MET A 154 -7.31 8.71 -11.30
CA MET A 154 -6.54 9.62 -12.16
C MET A 154 -5.26 8.94 -12.69
N ALA A 155 -4.49 8.30 -11.81
CA ALA A 155 -3.24 7.65 -12.17
C ALA A 155 -3.43 6.46 -13.13
N ALA A 156 -4.48 5.66 -12.95
CA ALA A 156 -4.79 4.50 -13.80
C ALA A 156 -4.95 4.86 -15.28
N ARG A 157 -5.57 6.02 -15.57
CA ARG A 157 -5.88 6.46 -16.95
C ARG A 157 -4.67 6.86 -17.78
N VAL A 158 -3.55 7.15 -17.13
CA VAL A 158 -2.33 7.64 -17.80
C VAL A 158 -1.21 6.61 -17.83
N GLN A 159 -1.43 5.40 -17.30
CA GLN A 159 -0.41 4.35 -17.35
C GLN A 159 -0.30 3.78 -18.78
N SER A 160 0.92 3.70 -19.29
CA SER A 160 1.24 3.15 -20.61
C SER A 160 1.43 1.62 -20.60
N ASP A 161 1.61 1.02 -19.42
CA ASP A 161 1.84 -0.41 -19.27
C ASP A 161 0.68 -1.12 -18.55
N ILE A 162 0.39 -2.35 -18.98
CA ILE A 162 -0.75 -3.14 -18.49
C ILE A 162 -0.62 -3.43 -16.99
N LYS A 163 0.59 -3.69 -16.48
CA LYS A 163 0.76 -4.08 -15.08
C LYS A 163 0.54 -2.90 -14.14
N SER A 164 1.10 -1.72 -14.42
CA SER A 164 0.87 -0.51 -13.64
C SER A 164 -0.58 -0.06 -13.74
N SER A 165 -1.21 -0.18 -14.91
CA SER A 165 -2.64 0.09 -15.07
C SER A 165 -3.49 -0.82 -14.18
N LEU A 166 -3.20 -2.13 -14.18
CA LEU A 166 -3.83 -3.09 -13.28
C LEU A 166 -3.52 -2.82 -11.80
N ALA A 167 -2.31 -2.36 -11.48
CA ALA A 167 -1.92 -2.00 -10.12
C ALA A 167 -2.77 -0.85 -9.56
N PHE A 168 -2.97 0.22 -10.35
CA PHE A 168 -3.86 1.31 -9.94
C PHE A 168 -5.33 0.89 -9.94
N ALA A 169 -5.75 0.01 -10.87
CA ALA A 169 -7.09 -0.56 -10.82
C ALA A 169 -7.33 -1.38 -9.54
N SER A 170 -6.31 -2.11 -9.04
CA SER A 170 -6.36 -2.75 -7.73
C SER A 170 -6.50 -1.72 -6.62
N LEU A 171 -5.72 -0.65 -6.68
CA LEU A 171 -5.76 0.40 -5.65
C LEU A 171 -7.12 1.09 -5.57
N ILE A 172 -7.81 1.30 -6.70
CA ILE A 172 -9.20 1.81 -6.71
C ILE A 172 -10.12 0.88 -5.91
N GLN A 173 -10.09 -0.43 -6.20
CA GLN A 173 -10.97 -1.40 -5.55
C GLN A 173 -10.65 -1.56 -4.06
N VAL A 174 -9.36 -1.63 -3.70
CA VAL A 174 -8.93 -1.65 -2.29
C VAL A 174 -9.37 -0.38 -1.57
N SER A 175 -9.32 0.78 -2.22
CA SER A 175 -9.80 2.04 -1.63
C SER A 175 -11.30 2.03 -1.37
N ILE A 176 -12.10 1.44 -2.28
CA ILE A 176 -13.54 1.26 -2.08
C ILE A 176 -13.78 0.32 -0.89
N ILE A 177 -13.06 -0.80 -0.80
CA ILE A 177 -13.14 -1.73 0.35
C ILE A 177 -12.82 -1.00 1.67
N VAL A 178 -11.81 -0.12 1.68
CA VAL A 178 -11.46 0.68 2.86
C VAL A 178 -12.59 1.66 3.23
N VAL A 179 -13.23 2.30 2.25
CA VAL A 179 -14.42 3.14 2.48
C VAL A 179 -15.57 2.31 3.05
N GLU A 180 -15.85 1.13 2.51
CA GLU A 180 -16.89 0.24 3.02
C GLU A 180 -16.67 -0.12 4.49
N ILE A 181 -15.42 -0.43 4.88
CA ILE A 181 -15.05 -0.71 6.27
C ILE A 181 -15.28 0.53 7.15
N GLY A 182 -14.85 1.72 6.69
CA GLY A 182 -15.03 2.98 7.42
C GLY A 182 -16.50 3.41 7.57
N LEU A 183 -17.38 2.99 6.66
CA LEU A 183 -18.84 3.16 6.76
C LEU A 183 -19.50 2.13 7.69
N GLY A 184 -18.72 1.20 8.25
CA GLY A 184 -19.18 0.23 9.23
C GLY A 184 -19.60 -1.12 8.65
N PHE A 185 -19.52 -1.33 7.33
CA PHE A 185 -19.86 -2.62 6.73
C PHE A 185 -18.83 -3.70 7.11
N ARG A 186 -19.31 -4.91 7.41
CA ARG A 186 -18.45 -6.04 7.86
C ARG A 186 -18.33 -7.16 6.83
N TYR A 187 -19.46 -7.62 6.32
CA TYR A 187 -19.50 -8.73 5.36
C TYR A 187 -19.30 -8.27 3.91
N LEU A 188 -19.77 -7.08 3.55
CA LEU A 188 -19.59 -6.52 2.20
C LEU A 188 -18.09 -6.39 1.83
N PRO A 189 -17.22 -5.81 2.67
CA PRO A 189 -15.78 -5.79 2.40
C PRO A 189 -15.16 -7.17 2.21
N LEU A 190 -15.60 -8.20 2.95
CA LEU A 190 -15.08 -9.56 2.81
C LEU A 190 -15.40 -10.15 1.44
N VAL A 191 -16.66 -10.04 1.02
CA VAL A 191 -17.09 -10.53 -0.30
C VAL A 191 -16.35 -9.75 -1.39
N HIS A 192 -16.21 -8.43 -1.23
CA HIS A 192 -15.48 -7.59 -2.16
C HIS A 192 -13.98 -7.96 -2.23
N ILE A 193 -13.31 -8.21 -1.10
CA ILE A 193 -11.92 -8.69 -1.05
C ILE A 193 -11.76 -9.97 -1.88
N ILE A 194 -12.63 -10.96 -1.66
CA ILE A 194 -12.58 -12.26 -2.34
C ILE A 194 -12.81 -12.09 -3.85
N GLY A 195 -13.88 -11.37 -4.24
CA GLY A 195 -14.20 -11.12 -5.64
C GLY A 195 -13.07 -10.37 -6.36
N HIS A 196 -12.51 -9.34 -5.71
CA HIS A 196 -11.36 -8.61 -6.23
C HIS A 196 -10.14 -9.51 -6.38
N ALA A 197 -9.81 -10.33 -5.37
CA ALA A 197 -8.67 -11.21 -5.40
C ALA A 197 -8.74 -12.21 -6.57
N CYS A 198 -9.89 -12.83 -6.78
CA CYS A 198 -10.12 -13.75 -7.90
C CYS A 198 -9.96 -13.04 -9.26
N LEU A 199 -10.66 -11.91 -9.46
CA LEU A 199 -10.65 -11.18 -10.72
C LEU A 199 -9.25 -10.66 -11.06
N ARG A 200 -8.56 -10.04 -10.08
CA ARG A 200 -7.27 -9.41 -10.32
C ARG A 200 -6.17 -10.42 -10.55
N THR A 201 -6.18 -11.54 -9.84
CA THR A 201 -5.25 -12.65 -10.08
C THR A 201 -5.40 -13.18 -11.50
N LEU A 202 -6.64 -13.40 -11.97
CA LEU A 202 -6.90 -13.83 -13.34
C LEU A 202 -6.37 -12.82 -14.38
N GLN A 203 -6.64 -11.52 -14.18
CA GLN A 203 -6.18 -10.47 -15.08
C GLN A 203 -4.66 -10.38 -15.16
N LEU A 204 -3.96 -10.47 -14.02
CA LEU A 204 -2.50 -10.42 -13.99
C LEU A 204 -1.89 -11.66 -14.65
N VAL A 205 -2.41 -12.86 -14.39
CA VAL A 205 -1.93 -14.09 -15.04
C VAL A 205 -2.16 -14.07 -16.55
N ARG A 206 -3.30 -13.52 -17.02
CA ARG A 206 -3.61 -13.41 -18.46
C ARG A 206 -2.91 -12.27 -19.18
N ALA A 207 -2.35 -11.29 -18.46
CA ALA A 207 -1.75 -10.10 -19.06
C ALA A 207 -0.70 -10.39 -20.17
N PRO A 208 0.21 -11.39 -20.04
CA PRO A 208 1.17 -11.71 -21.09
C PRO A 208 0.51 -12.26 -22.36
N SER A 209 -0.49 -13.14 -22.21
CA SER A 209 -1.24 -13.71 -23.33
C SER A 209 -2.05 -12.63 -24.05
N LEU A 210 -2.75 -11.77 -23.30
CA LEU A 210 -3.51 -10.64 -23.85
C LEU A 210 -2.61 -9.70 -24.67
N LEU A 211 -1.40 -9.42 -24.20
CA LEU A 211 -0.45 -8.59 -24.93
C LEU A 211 -0.02 -9.24 -26.25
N LYS A 212 0.22 -10.56 -26.24
CA LYS A 212 0.58 -11.32 -27.45
C LYS A 212 -0.56 -11.31 -28.47
N ASP A 213 -1.79 -11.54 -28.01
CA ASP A 213 -2.98 -11.56 -28.86
C ASP A 213 -3.24 -10.17 -29.48
N TYR A 214 -3.12 -9.12 -28.66
CA TYR A 214 -3.26 -7.73 -29.11
C TYR A 214 -2.23 -7.36 -30.19
N ASN A 215 -0.95 -7.68 -29.97
CA ASN A 215 0.10 -7.43 -30.97
C ASN A 215 -0.14 -8.23 -32.26
N SER A 216 -0.59 -9.48 -32.16
CA SER A 216 -0.92 -10.32 -33.32
C SER A 216 -2.05 -9.71 -34.14
N MET A 217 -3.08 -9.18 -33.47
CA MET A 217 -4.19 -8.49 -34.12
C MET A 217 -3.74 -7.18 -34.80
N ILE A 218 -2.92 -6.36 -34.14
CA ILE A 218 -2.37 -5.13 -34.74
C ILE A 218 -1.58 -5.45 -36.00
N ASN A 219 -0.73 -6.48 -35.94
CA ASN A 219 0.07 -6.89 -37.10
C ASN A 219 -0.82 -7.38 -38.25
N ALA A 220 -1.89 -8.11 -37.94
CA ALA A 220 -2.88 -8.56 -38.93
C ALA A 220 -3.65 -7.38 -39.57
N LEU A 221 -3.88 -6.30 -38.83
CA LEU A 221 -4.53 -5.08 -39.31
C LEU A 221 -3.58 -4.14 -40.08
N GLY A 222 -2.29 -4.48 -40.20
CA GLY A 222 -1.28 -3.63 -40.86
C GLY A 222 -0.81 -2.44 -40.03
N GLY A 223 -1.03 -2.48 -38.70
CA GLY A 223 -0.71 -1.40 -37.77
C GLY A 223 -1.95 -0.70 -37.20
N VAL A 224 -1.73 0.24 -36.28
CA VAL A 224 -2.79 1.11 -35.74
C VAL A 224 -2.68 2.48 -36.39
N ALA A 225 -3.76 2.99 -36.99
CA ALA A 225 -3.80 4.37 -37.47
C ALA A 225 -3.55 5.33 -36.29
N GLU A 226 -2.57 6.21 -36.42
CA GLU A 226 -2.20 7.18 -35.40
C GLU A 226 -3.36 8.15 -35.18
N ARG A 227 -4.22 7.89 -34.19
CA ARG A 227 -5.35 8.77 -33.87
C ARG A 227 -4.80 10.02 -33.18
N ARG A 228 -4.38 11.01 -33.98
CA ARG A 228 -4.03 12.36 -33.51
C ARG A 228 -5.28 13.07 -33.04
N SER A 229 -5.66 12.86 -31.78
CA SER A 229 -6.64 13.71 -31.12
C SER A 229 -5.97 15.04 -30.78
N ALA A 230 -6.07 16.00 -31.70
CA ALA A 230 -5.65 17.40 -31.49
C ALA A 230 -6.62 18.19 -30.58
N LEU A 231 -7.63 17.53 -30.00
CA LEU A 231 -8.69 18.17 -29.22
C LEU A 231 -8.33 18.25 -27.73
N GLU A 232 -8.25 19.50 -27.24
CA GLU A 232 -8.26 19.95 -25.83
C GLU A 232 -7.12 19.50 -24.88
N GLN A 233 -5.88 19.34 -25.37
CA GLN A 233 -4.74 19.02 -24.49
C GLN A 233 -4.44 20.10 -23.43
N SER A 234 -4.72 21.38 -23.68
CA SER A 234 -4.35 22.47 -22.76
C SER A 234 -5.07 22.41 -21.39
N ARG A 235 -6.37 22.09 -21.36
CA ARG A 235 -7.17 22.15 -20.12
C ARG A 235 -6.81 21.03 -19.14
N TYR A 236 -6.41 19.86 -19.65
CA TYR A 236 -6.11 18.68 -18.83
C TYR A 236 -4.62 18.39 -18.69
N GLN A 237 -3.72 19.16 -19.31
CA GLN A 237 -2.27 18.98 -19.23
C GLN A 237 -1.73 18.94 -17.80
N ARG A 238 -2.22 19.82 -16.90
CA ARG A 238 -1.81 19.81 -15.49
C ARG A 238 -2.25 18.53 -14.78
N MET A 239 -3.48 18.10 -14.96
CA MET A 239 -4.02 16.89 -14.36
C MET A 239 -3.35 15.63 -14.93
N TYR A 240 -3.07 15.62 -16.23
CA TYR A 240 -2.33 14.56 -16.90
C TYR A 240 -0.90 14.46 -16.36
N ARG A 241 -0.16 15.58 -16.27
CA ARG A 241 1.19 15.61 -15.67
C ARG A 241 1.17 15.19 -14.21
N PHE A 242 0.21 15.65 -13.44
CA PHE A 242 0.02 15.25 -12.04
C PHE A 242 -0.20 13.74 -11.92
N ALA A 243 -1.14 13.18 -12.69
CA ALA A 243 -1.43 11.75 -12.69
C ALA A 243 -0.22 10.92 -13.16
N MET A 244 0.48 11.40 -14.19
CA MET A 244 1.64 10.73 -14.76
C MET A 244 2.80 10.68 -13.76
N ASN A 245 3.03 11.78 -13.04
CA ASN A 245 4.00 11.87 -11.96
C ASN A 245 3.47 11.29 -10.63
N ARG A 246 2.30 10.63 -10.63
CA ARG A 246 1.69 10.01 -9.42
C ARG A 246 1.58 11.01 -8.26
N GLY A 247 1.21 12.25 -8.59
CA GLY A 247 1.06 13.36 -7.65
C GLY A 247 2.35 13.81 -6.97
N ASN A 248 3.51 13.40 -7.49
CA ASN A 248 4.81 13.59 -6.87
C ASN A 248 4.90 13.05 -5.42
N LEU A 249 4.00 12.14 -5.04
CA LEU A 249 3.95 11.56 -3.70
C LEU A 249 5.25 10.85 -3.34
N ASP A 250 5.91 10.27 -4.34
CA ASP A 250 7.20 9.62 -4.16
C ASP A 250 8.28 10.61 -3.69
N SER A 251 8.37 11.78 -4.34
CA SER A 251 9.32 12.84 -3.95
C SER A 251 9.00 13.41 -2.57
N ILE A 252 7.71 13.58 -2.26
CA ILE A 252 7.27 14.06 -0.94
C ILE A 252 7.67 13.06 0.14
N LEU A 253 7.42 11.76 -0.07
CA LEU A 253 7.86 10.73 0.86
C LEU A 253 9.38 10.69 1.00
N ASP A 254 10.11 10.83 -0.11
CA ASP A 254 11.57 10.80 -0.07
C ASP A 254 12.13 11.99 0.71
N GLU A 255 11.53 13.18 0.55
CA GLU A 255 11.97 14.40 1.23
C GLU A 255 11.59 14.46 2.70
N PHE A 256 10.33 14.13 3.03
CA PHE A 256 9.79 14.29 4.37
C PHE A 256 9.92 13.05 5.26
N VAL A 257 10.11 11.87 4.68
CA VAL A 257 10.21 10.60 5.43
C VAL A 257 11.58 9.96 5.25
N VAL A 258 12.00 9.68 4.01
CA VAL A 258 13.21 8.88 3.75
C VAL A 258 14.48 9.65 4.10
N ARG A 259 14.63 10.89 3.64
CA ARG A 259 15.81 11.73 3.94
C ARG A 259 16.04 11.96 5.44
N PRO A 260 15.06 12.43 6.23
CA PRO A 260 15.29 12.64 7.66
C PRO A 260 15.57 11.33 8.38
N PHE A 261 14.88 10.25 8.01
CA PHE A 261 15.09 8.93 8.60
C PHE A 261 16.50 8.37 8.30
N THR A 262 16.94 8.45 7.04
CA THR A 262 18.30 8.00 6.66
C THR A 262 19.37 8.89 7.27
N ALA A 263 19.15 10.21 7.38
CA ALA A 263 20.05 11.11 8.08
C ALA A 263 20.19 10.76 9.57
N ALA A 264 19.09 10.39 10.24
CA ALA A 264 19.10 9.93 11.63
C ALA A 264 19.88 8.62 11.79
N LEU A 265 19.65 7.63 10.91
CA LEU A 265 20.40 6.36 10.94
C LEU A 265 21.89 6.54 10.67
N LEU A 266 22.27 7.38 9.69
CA LEU A 266 23.66 7.70 9.41
C LEU A 266 24.30 8.51 10.53
N TRP A 267 23.52 9.27 11.30
CA TRP A 267 24.00 9.89 12.52
C TRP A 267 24.25 8.86 13.62
N SER A 268 23.35 7.90 13.82
CA SER A 268 23.54 6.79 14.75
C SER A 268 24.74 5.91 14.38
N ASP A 269 24.92 5.54 13.11
CA ASP A 269 26.10 4.78 12.63
C ASP A 269 27.40 5.56 12.87
N ARG A 270 27.40 6.88 12.64
CA ARG A 270 28.57 7.74 12.96
C ARG A 270 28.86 7.79 14.45
N LEU A 271 27.84 7.79 15.30
CA LEU A 271 28.04 7.71 16.75
C LEU A 271 28.62 6.35 17.12
N GLU A 272 28.01 5.26 16.65
CA GLU A 272 28.48 3.90 16.92
C GLU A 272 29.95 3.74 16.52
N ARG A 273 30.33 4.14 15.31
CA ARG A 273 31.74 4.10 14.86
C ARG A 273 32.66 4.95 15.73
N ARG A 274 32.23 6.14 16.18
CA ARG A 274 33.02 6.97 17.09
C ARG A 274 33.26 6.27 18.44
N TRP A 275 32.22 5.64 18.99
CA TRP A 275 32.31 4.87 20.23
C TRP A 275 33.22 3.64 20.06
N THR A 276 33.04 2.91 18.96
CA THR A 276 33.87 1.73 18.64
C THR A 276 35.34 2.12 18.47
N ASN A 277 35.64 3.20 17.73
CA ASN A 277 37.02 3.67 17.53
C ASN A 277 37.67 4.18 18.84
N TRP A 278 36.86 4.75 19.74
CA TRP A 278 37.34 5.15 21.06
C TRP A 278 37.66 3.93 21.94
N LEU A 279 36.81 2.90 21.91
CA LEU A 279 37.01 1.65 22.66
C LEU A 279 38.13 0.77 22.10
N SER A 280 38.33 0.76 20.78
CA SER A 280 39.38 -0.03 20.11
C SER A 280 40.77 0.59 20.25
N GLY A 281 40.87 1.83 20.74
CA GLY A 281 42.13 2.53 20.91
C GLY A 281 42.77 3.03 19.61
N GLU A 282 42.02 3.01 18.48
CA GLU A 282 42.48 3.48 17.16
C GLU A 282 42.66 5.01 17.08
N ASN A 283 42.30 5.75 18.14
CA ASN A 283 42.51 7.20 18.26
C ASN A 283 43.81 7.60 19.00
N LYS A 284 44.82 6.72 19.05
CA LYS A 284 46.18 7.06 19.51
C LYS A 284 47.15 7.27 18.36
#